data_AF-A0A7Y2N176-F1
#
_entry.id   AF-A0A7Y2N176-F1
#
_cell.length_a   1.000
_cell.length_b   1.000
_cell.length_c   1.000
_cell.angle_alpha   90.00
_cell.angle_beta   90.00
_cell.angle_gamma   90.00
#
_symmetry.space_group_name_H-M   'P 1'
#
loop_
_entity.id
_entity.type
_entity.pdbx_description
1 polymer ?
#
loop_
_entity_poly.entity_id
_entity_poly.type
_entity_poly.pdbx_seq_one_letter_code
_entity_poly.pdbx_strand_id
1 'polypeptide(L)'
;MRSQATERQHGAVFTARVRDEADDLLHGLLRERARCEARTRELGRPDPLKSLTGTSSLDRAIASTGAMLEHLNEILAEMETALPDPAPPTPVAPAAPPIGRTLVPSTP
;
A
#
# COMPACT_ATOMS: atom_id res chain seq x y z
N MET A 1 -17.80 -21.76 3.07
CA MET A 1 -17.50 -20.33 2.84
C MET A 1 -16.07 -19.89 3.19
N ARG A 2 -15.13 -20.78 3.60
CA ARG A 2 -13.74 -20.37 3.91
C ARG A 2 -12.81 -20.15 2.71
N SER A 3 -13.09 -20.70 1.51
CA SER A 3 -12.16 -20.60 0.36
C SER A 3 -11.99 -19.18 -0.22
N GLN A 4 -13.05 -18.37 -0.28
CA GLN A 4 -12.97 -17.05 -0.91
C GLN A 4 -12.16 -16.03 -0.11
N ALA A 5 -12.13 -16.15 1.22
CA ALA A 5 -11.32 -15.27 2.06
C ALA A 5 -9.81 -15.54 1.86
N THR A 6 -9.42 -16.81 1.78
CA THR A 6 -8.02 -17.20 1.57
C THR A 6 -7.51 -16.86 0.18
N GLU A 7 -8.34 -17.02 -0.86
CA GLU A 7 -8.00 -16.64 -2.24
C GLU A 7 -7.78 -15.13 -2.38
N ARG A 8 -8.65 -14.31 -1.78
CA ARG A 8 -8.50 -12.85 -1.77
C ARG A 8 -7.28 -12.40 -0.98
N GLN A 9 -7.00 -13.04 0.16
CA GLN A 9 -5.80 -12.75 0.95
C GLN A 9 -4.52 -13.09 0.17
N HIS A 10 -4.50 -14.22 -0.54
CA HIS A 10 -3.39 -14.57 -1.45
C HIS A 10 -3.22 -13.56 -2.59
N GLY A 11 -4.33 -13.14 -3.21
CA GLY A 11 -4.32 -12.11 -4.26
C GLY A 11 -3.75 -10.79 -3.75
N ALA A 12 -4.20 -10.31 -2.59
CA ALA A 12 -3.73 -9.06 -2.00
C ALA A 12 -2.23 -9.09 -1.67
N VAL A 13 -1.73 -10.18 -1.08
CA VAL A 13 -0.30 -10.33 -0.77
C VAL A 13 0.54 -10.38 -2.06
N PHE A 14 0.06 -11.07 -3.10
CA PHE A 14 0.75 -11.11 -4.39
C PHE A 14 0.79 -9.73 -5.04
N THR A 15 -0.33 -9.01 -5.11
CA THR A 15 -0.39 -7.66 -5.69
C THR A 15 0.49 -6.68 -4.91
N ALA A 16 0.51 -6.76 -3.57
CA ALA A 16 1.39 -5.94 -2.74
C ALA A 16 2.87 -6.19 -3.03
N ARG A 17 3.27 -7.46 -3.21
CA ARG A 17 4.64 -7.79 -3.58
C ARG A 17 5.01 -7.24 -4.97
N VAL A 18 4.13 -7.37 -5.96
CA VAL A 18 4.37 -6.84 -7.31
C VAL A 18 4.48 -5.32 -7.28
N ARG A 19 3.69 -4.64 -6.44
CA ARG A 19 3.82 -3.20 -6.20
C ARG A 19 5.21 -2.85 -5.67
N ASP A 20 5.69 -3.56 -4.65
CA ASP A 20 7.02 -3.30 -4.07
C ASP A 20 8.14 -3.49 -5.10
N GLU A 21 8.07 -4.56 -5.90
CA GLU A 21 9.02 -4.81 -6.99
C GLU A 21 8.98 -3.72 -8.07
N ALA A 22 7.78 -3.19 -8.38
CA ALA A 22 7.62 -2.08 -9.33
C ALA A 22 8.15 -0.75 -8.77
N ASP A 23 8.01 -0.50 -7.46
CA ASP A 23 8.53 0.68 -6.77
C ASP A 23 10.07 0.69 -6.74
N ASP A 24 10.67 -0.45 -6.41
CA ASP A 24 12.11 -0.65 -6.47
C ASP A 24 12.66 -0.41 -7.89
N LEU A 25 11.96 -0.92 -8.91
CA LEU A 25 12.33 -0.70 -10.31
C LEU A 25 12.23 0.78 -10.69
N LEU A 26 11.17 1.48 -10.28
CA LEU A 26 10.98 2.90 -10.56
C LEU A 26 12.12 3.73 -9.96
N HIS A 27 12.47 3.47 -8.70
CA HIS A 27 13.60 4.12 -8.03
C HIS A 27 14.93 3.84 -8.75
N GLY A 28 15.15 2.61 -9.19
CA GLY A 28 16.31 2.24 -10.01
C GLY A 28 16.40 3.02 -11.32
N LEU A 29 15.29 3.12 -12.06
CA LEU A 29 15.22 3.85 -13.33
C LEU A 29 15.46 5.35 -13.13
N LEU A 30 14.92 5.96 -12.07
CA LEU A 30 15.15 7.37 -11.74
C LEU A 30 16.62 7.65 -11.41
N ARG A 31 17.26 6.75 -10.65
CA ARG A 31 18.68 6.86 -10.33
C ARG A 31 19.56 6.74 -11.58
N GLU A 32 19.31 5.76 -12.42
CA GLU A 32 20.08 5.57 -13.65
C GLU A 32 19.83 6.70 -14.67
N ARG A 33 18.62 7.26 -14.72
CA ARG A 33 18.34 8.48 -15.48
C ARG A 33 19.23 9.64 -15.03
N ALA A 34 19.28 9.91 -13.72
CA ALA A 34 20.11 10.99 -13.19
C ALA A 34 21.60 10.79 -13.52
N ARG A 35 22.08 9.55 -13.42
CA ARG A 35 23.47 9.18 -13.74
C ARG A 35 23.77 9.34 -15.23
N CYS A 36 22.87 8.88 -16.10
CA CYS A 36 23.00 9.04 -17.54
C CYS A 36 23.02 10.52 -17.91
N GLU A 37 22.05 11.31 -17.44
CA GLU A 37 22.01 12.75 -17.73
C GLU A 37 23.26 13.50 -17.27
N ALA A 38 23.82 13.15 -16.11
CA ALA A 38 25.10 13.68 -15.65
C ALA A 38 26.24 13.36 -16.64
N ARG A 39 26.40 12.08 -17.00
CA ARG A 39 27.44 11.63 -17.96
C ARG A 39 27.26 12.25 -19.35
N THR A 40 26.04 12.32 -19.85
CA THR A 40 25.71 12.89 -21.17
C THR A 40 26.04 14.39 -21.22
N ARG A 41 25.81 15.10 -20.11
CA ARG A 41 26.19 16.51 -19.94
C ARG A 41 27.71 16.68 -19.87
N GLU A 42 28.41 15.84 -19.13
CA GLU A 42 29.89 15.83 -19.07
C GLU A 42 30.52 15.58 -20.45
N LEU A 43 29.93 14.68 -21.24
CA LEU A 43 30.42 14.34 -22.58
C LEU A 43 30.00 15.34 -23.67
N GLY A 44 29.16 16.33 -23.34
CA GLY A 44 28.63 17.30 -24.31
C GLY A 44 27.84 16.66 -25.46
N ARG A 45 27.38 15.41 -25.30
CA ARG A 45 26.70 14.63 -26.34
C ARG A 45 25.27 14.32 -25.89
N PRO A 46 24.27 15.16 -26.20
CA PRO A 46 22.88 14.86 -25.86
C PRO A 46 22.43 13.52 -26.48
N ASP A 47 21.50 12.85 -25.80
CA ASP A 47 20.89 11.61 -26.29
C ASP A 47 20.21 11.89 -27.66
N PRO A 48 20.63 11.20 -28.75
CA PRO A 48 20.08 11.41 -30.09
C PRO A 48 18.58 11.19 -30.16
N LEU A 49 18.05 10.22 -29.40
CA LEU A 49 16.61 9.94 -29.39
C LEU A 49 15.87 11.06 -28.68
N LYS A 50 16.35 11.48 -27.48
CA LYS A 50 15.76 12.60 -26.74
C LYS A 50 15.79 13.90 -27.55
N SER A 51 16.82 14.12 -28.38
CA SER A 51 16.92 15.30 -29.25
C SER A 51 15.87 15.30 -30.37
N LEU A 52 15.38 14.13 -30.80
CA LEU A 52 14.42 13.99 -31.90
C LEU A 52 12.97 13.87 -31.41
N THR A 53 12.76 13.22 -30.26
CA THR A 53 11.43 12.87 -29.74
C THR A 53 11.05 13.66 -28.48
N GLY A 54 11.97 14.44 -27.92
CA GLY A 54 11.83 15.08 -26.61
C GLY A 54 11.84 14.11 -25.42
N THR A 55 11.90 12.80 -25.65
CA THR A 55 11.78 11.75 -24.62
C THR A 55 12.80 10.64 -24.81
N SER A 56 13.56 10.31 -23.77
CA SER A 56 14.46 9.16 -23.80
C SER A 56 13.70 7.85 -23.55
N SER A 57 14.33 6.72 -23.90
CA SER A 57 13.79 5.39 -23.55
C SER A 57 13.65 5.20 -22.03
N LEU A 58 14.52 5.82 -21.23
CA LEU A 58 14.42 5.85 -19.76
C LEU A 58 13.19 6.64 -19.30
N ASP A 59 12.90 7.80 -19.91
CA ASP A 59 11.70 8.58 -19.58
C ASP A 59 10.42 7.76 -19.86
N ARG A 60 10.41 6.99 -20.97
CA ARG A 60 9.28 6.10 -21.30
C ARG A 60 9.15 4.94 -20.31
N ALA A 61 10.25 4.33 -19.91
CA ALA A 61 10.25 3.25 -18.93
C ALA A 61 9.72 3.76 -17.57
N ILE A 62 10.18 4.92 -17.11
CA ILE A 62 9.71 5.55 -15.87
C ILE A 62 8.21 5.82 -15.92
N ALA A 63 7.71 6.42 -17.01
CA ALA A 63 6.29 6.69 -17.16
C ALA A 63 5.45 5.41 -17.16
N SER A 64 5.92 4.37 -17.85
CA SER A 64 5.25 3.07 -17.90
C SER A 64 5.20 2.39 -16.53
N THR A 65 6.31 2.40 -15.78
CA THR A 65 6.37 1.80 -14.43
C THR A 65 5.53 2.60 -13.44
N GLY A 66 5.49 3.92 -13.56
CA GLY A 66 4.61 4.78 -12.76
C GLY A 66 3.12 4.44 -12.95
N ALA A 67 2.66 4.32 -14.20
CA ALA A 67 1.28 3.93 -14.49
C ALA A 67 0.94 2.51 -13.97
N MET A 68 1.91 1.58 -14.02
CA MET A 68 1.74 0.25 -13.44
C MET A 68 1.53 0.30 -11.92
N LEU A 69 2.31 1.13 -11.21
CA LEU A 69 2.15 1.32 -9.76
C LEU A 69 0.80 1.92 -9.40
N GLU A 70 0.35 2.93 -10.13
CA GLU A 70 -0.98 3.52 -9.94
C GLU A 70 -2.07 2.45 -10.04
N HIS A 71 -2.02 1.63 -11.09
CA HIS A 71 -2.99 0.56 -11.28
C HIS A 71 -2.94 -0.51 -10.17
N LEU A 72 -1.75 -0.90 -9.71
CA LEU A 72 -1.60 -1.85 -8.60
C LEU A 72 -2.15 -1.29 -7.28
N ASN A 73 -1.97 0.01 -7.04
CA ASN A 73 -2.53 0.70 -5.87
C ASN A 73 -4.06 0.75 -5.91
N GLU A 74 -4.64 1.01 -7.08
CA GLU A 74 -6.10 0.96 -7.28
C GLU A 74 -6.66 -0.43 -6.95
N ILE A 75 -6.04 -1.49 -7.46
CA ILE A 75 -6.46 -2.88 -7.20
C ILE A 75 -6.38 -3.20 -5.70
N LEU A 76 -5.31 -2.79 -5.01
CA LEU A 76 -5.15 -3.01 -3.58
C LEU A 76 -6.23 -2.28 -2.76
N ALA A 77 -6.56 -1.04 -3.13
CA ALA A 77 -7.60 -0.26 -2.46
C ALA A 77 -9.00 -0.87 -2.67
N GLU A 78 -9.30 -1.38 -3.87
CA GLU A 78 -10.54 -2.10 -4.15
C GLU A 78 -10.65 -3.39 -3.31
N MET A 79 -9.54 -4.12 -3.16
CA MET A 79 -9.49 -5.32 -2.32
C MET A 79 -9.71 -5.01 -0.83
N GLU A 80 -9.21 -3.87 -0.34
CA GLU A 80 -9.34 -3.44 1.06
C GLU A 80 -10.77 -2.98 1.39
N THR A 81 -11.38 -2.17 0.51
CA THR A 81 -12.77 -1.69 0.67
C THR A 81 -13.81 -2.81 0.57
N ALA A 82 -13.45 -3.95 -0.03
CA ALA A 82 -14.29 -5.14 -0.07
C ALA A 82 -14.29 -5.97 1.24
N LEU A 83 -13.49 -5.61 2.25
CA LEU A 83 -13.66 -6.15 3.61
C LEU A 83 -14.86 -5.45 4.28
N PRO A 84 -15.92 -6.18 4.67
CA PRO A 84 -16.98 -5.59 5.48
C PRO A 84 -16.39 -5.14 6.82
N ASP A 85 -16.68 -3.88 7.15
CA ASP A 85 -16.41 -3.24 8.45
C ASP A 85 -16.75 -4.22 9.60
N PRO A 86 -15.79 -4.64 10.44
CA PRO A 86 -16.14 -5.37 11.65
C PRO A 86 -16.92 -4.39 12.52
N ALA A 87 -18.25 -4.61 12.57
CA ALA A 87 -19.22 -3.82 13.32
C ALA A 87 -18.60 -3.23 14.60
N PRO A 88 -18.84 -1.93 14.90
CA PRO A 88 -18.20 -1.26 16.01
C PRO A 88 -18.38 -2.08 17.29
N PRO A 89 -17.34 -2.22 18.13
CA PRO A 89 -17.43 -3.01 19.35
C PRO A 89 -18.60 -2.48 20.16
N THR A 90 -19.61 -3.33 20.34
CA THR A 90 -20.73 -3.03 21.22
C THR A 90 -20.15 -2.63 22.58
N PRO A 91 -20.48 -1.45 23.13
CA PRO A 91 -19.97 -1.06 24.43
C PRO A 91 -20.51 -2.06 25.46
N VAL A 92 -19.63 -2.92 25.97
CA VAL A 92 -19.91 -3.75 27.13
C VAL A 92 -20.23 -2.80 28.28
N ALA A 93 -21.50 -2.78 28.69
CA ALA A 93 -21.95 -2.00 29.83
C ALA A 93 -21.12 -2.38 31.07
N PRO A 94 -20.62 -1.40 31.85
CA PRO A 94 -19.81 -1.69 33.02
C PRO A 94 -20.64 -2.44 34.07
N ALA A 95 -20.09 -3.57 34.51
CA ALA A 95 -20.61 -4.42 35.56
C ALA A 95 -20.92 -3.61 36.83
N ALA A 96 -22.16 -3.73 37.33
CA ALA A 96 -22.54 -3.21 38.64
C ALA A 96 -21.83 -4.00 39.76
N PRO A 97 -21.27 -3.34 40.79
CA PRO A 97 -20.65 -4.03 41.92
C PRO A 97 -21.71 -4.65 42.86
N PRO A 98 -21.41 -5.78 43.54
CA PRO A 98 -22.33 -6.39 44.49
C PRO A 98 -22.43 -5.52 45.76
N ILE A 99 -23.63 -5.04 46.07
CA ILE A 99 -23.91 -4.37 47.35
C ILE A 99 -23.87 -5.42 48.46
N GLY A 100 -22.72 -5.52 49.13
CA GLY A 100 -22.62 -6.10 50.46
C GLY A 100 -22.98 -5.04 51.50
N ARG A 101 -24.12 -5.17 52.17
CA ARG A 101 -24.35 -4.56 53.49
C ARG A 101 -25.08 -5.53 54.42
N THR A 102 -24.25 -6.08 55.29
CA THR A 102 -24.44 -6.61 56.64
C THR A 102 -25.66 -6.05 57.38
N LEU A 103 -26.44 -6.95 58.00
CA LEU A 103 -27.26 -6.65 59.18
C LEU A 103 -27.49 -7.93 59.99
N VAL A 104 -26.92 -7.97 61.20
CA VAL A 104 -27.32 -8.83 62.33
C VAL A 104 -27.18 -7.98 63.61
N PRO A 105 -27.74 -8.38 64.77
CA PRO A 105 -29.02 -7.90 65.27
C PRO A 105 -28.86 -7.17 66.63
N SER A 106 -29.91 -6.55 67.16
CA SER A 106 -30.04 -6.37 68.61
C SER A 106 -31.48 -6.13 69.03
N THR A 107 -31.99 -7.13 69.74
CA THR A 107 -33.11 -7.11 70.68
C THR A 107 -32.81 -6.17 71.86
N PRO A 108 -33.86 -5.76 72.58
CA PRO A 108 -33.95 -6.23 73.97
C PRO A 108 -35.16 -7.12 74.23
#